data_AF-A0AAV4RZY6-F1
#
_entry.id   AF-A0AAV4RZY6-F1
#
_cell.length_a   1.000
_cell.length_b   1.000
_cell.length_c   1.000
_cell.angle_alpha   90.00
_cell.angle_beta   90.00
_cell.angle_gamma   90.00
#
_symmetry.space_group_name_H-M   'P 1'
#
loop_
_entity.id
_entity.type
_entity.pdbx_description
1 polymer ?
#
loop_
_entity_poly.entity_id
_entity_poly.type
_entity_poly.pdbx_seq_one_letter_code
_entity_poly.pdbx_strand_id
1 'polypeptide(L)'
;MLQHVYRSNYTSPGSYVKCFHDVDEVVSLHNHFPRHCFGECNSFSVNISLAHLQHYRRDCVDALKEACDTFKNHTTRDTSIWRFKDVLIRKVNKILFHLNFYQETDL
;
A
#
# COMPACT_ATOMS: atom_id res chain seq x y z
N MET A 1 8.88 -3.57 -0.41
CA MET A 1 7.90 -3.19 0.65
C MET A 1 8.57 -2.57 1.86
N LEU A 2 9.39 -3.28 2.64
CA LEU A 2 10.02 -2.73 3.87
C LEU A 2 10.98 -1.55 3.65
N GLN A 3 11.40 -1.30 2.41
CA GLN A 3 12.24 -0.14 2.05
C GLN A 3 11.41 1.14 1.80
N HIS A 4 10.08 1.03 1.66
CA HIS A 4 9.19 2.17 1.47
C HIS A 4 8.82 2.77 2.82
N VAL A 5 9.70 3.62 3.34
CA VAL A 5 9.55 4.26 4.65
C VAL A 5 9.39 5.77 4.56
N TYR A 6 9.11 6.30 3.37
CA TYR A 6 8.81 7.71 3.16
C TYR A 6 7.43 7.80 2.51
N ARG A 7 6.53 8.49 3.19
CA ARG A 7 5.19 8.81 2.68
C ARG A 7 5.11 10.28 2.33
N SER A 8 4.31 10.58 1.31
CA SER A 8 4.03 11.94 0.89
C SER A 8 2.82 12.54 1.63
N ASN A 9 2.47 13.77 1.29
CA ASN A 9 1.16 14.36 1.58
C ASN A 9 0.03 13.64 0.81
N TYR A 10 -1.21 13.89 1.22
CA TYR A 10 -2.39 13.20 0.68
C TYR A 10 -2.88 13.83 -0.63
N THR A 11 -3.42 13.00 -1.52
CA THR A 11 -4.23 13.43 -2.65
C THR A 11 -5.59 13.92 -2.18
N SER A 12 -6.30 14.66 -3.04
CA SER A 12 -7.68 15.08 -2.79
C SER A 12 -8.60 13.87 -2.54
N PRO A 13 -9.69 14.03 -1.77
CA PRO A 13 -10.66 12.96 -1.53
C PRO A 13 -11.13 12.29 -2.82
N GLY A 14 -11.17 10.95 -2.84
CA GLY A 14 -11.56 10.14 -4.00
C GLY A 14 -10.48 9.91 -5.05
N SER A 15 -9.35 10.62 -4.99
CA SER A 15 -8.27 10.51 -5.98
C SER A 15 -7.16 9.57 -5.53
N TYR A 16 -6.74 8.65 -6.41
CA TYR A 16 -5.66 7.68 -6.18
C TYR A 16 -5.79 6.86 -4.89
N VAL A 17 -7.04 6.57 -4.52
CA VAL A 17 -7.37 5.87 -3.28
C VAL A 17 -6.90 4.42 -3.30
N LYS A 18 -6.61 3.90 -2.11
CA LYS A 18 -6.59 2.47 -1.80
C LYS A 18 -7.64 2.23 -0.74
N CYS A 19 -8.28 1.08 -0.80
CA CYS A 19 -9.42 0.75 0.02
C CYS A 19 -9.40 -0.74 0.36
N PHE A 20 -10.15 -1.08 1.40
CA PHE A 20 -10.60 -2.43 1.68
C PHE A 20 -12.05 -2.53 1.25
N HIS A 21 -12.46 -3.71 0.78
CA HIS A 21 -13.82 -3.97 0.35
C HIS A 21 -14.44 -5.01 1.27
N ASP A 22 -15.69 -4.79 1.65
CA ASP A 22 -16.49 -5.80 2.33
C ASP A 22 -17.06 -6.76 1.29
N VAL A 23 -16.75 -8.04 1.46
CA VAL A 23 -17.18 -9.10 0.53
C VAL A 23 -18.65 -9.45 0.69
N ASP A 24 -19.28 -9.06 1.80
CA ASP A 24 -20.72 -9.23 2.00
C ASP A 24 -21.54 -8.15 1.28
N GLU A 25 -20.91 -7.02 0.91
CA GLU A 25 -21.56 -5.91 0.22
C GLU A 25 -21.18 -5.82 -1.26
N VAL A 26 -19.92 -6.08 -1.61
CA VAL A 26 -19.37 -5.81 -2.94
C VAL A 26 -19.35 -7.06 -3.81
N VAL A 27 -20.08 -7.00 -4.92
CA VAL A 27 -20.20 -8.09 -5.90
C VAL A 27 -19.03 -8.08 -6.88
N SER A 28 -18.59 -6.89 -7.31
CA SER A 28 -17.49 -6.78 -8.28
C SER A 28 -16.73 -5.47 -8.16
N LEU A 29 -15.46 -5.55 -8.57
CA LEU A 29 -14.47 -4.49 -8.44
C LEU A 29 -13.88 -4.16 -9.81
N HIS A 30 -13.58 -2.89 -10.04
CA HIS A 30 -12.59 -2.47 -11.02
C HIS A 30 -11.48 -1.74 -10.29
N ASN A 31 -10.32 -2.41 -10.17
CA ASN A 31 -9.18 -1.90 -9.44
C ASN A 31 -9.57 -1.56 -7.99
N HIS A 32 -9.48 -0.29 -7.57
CA HIS A 32 -9.84 0.15 -6.21
C HIS A 32 -11.33 0.54 -6.07
N PHE A 33 -12.13 0.44 -7.14
CA PHE A 33 -13.49 0.94 -7.12
C PHE A 33 -14.50 -0.20 -7.11
N PRO A 34 -15.46 -0.23 -6.17
CA PRO A 34 -16.61 -1.11 -6.28
C PRO A 34 -17.45 -0.69 -7.48
N ARG A 35 -17.77 -1.67 -8.35
CA ARG A 35 -18.58 -1.43 -9.55
C ARG A 35 -20.02 -1.89 -9.36
N HIS A 36 -20.21 -2.99 -8.64
CA HIS A 36 -21.52 -3.51 -8.31
C HIS A 36 -21.53 -3.96 -6.85
N CYS A 37 -22.61 -3.63 -6.16
CA CYS A 37 -22.87 -4.00 -4.77
C CYS A 37 -24.28 -4.61 -4.68
N PHE A 38 -24.56 -5.39 -3.63
CA PHE A 38 -25.90 -5.96 -3.42
C PHE A 38 -26.98 -4.90 -3.12
N GLY A 39 -26.56 -3.66 -2.84
CA GLY A 39 -27.38 -2.45 -2.80
C GLY A 39 -26.60 -1.26 -3.36
N GLU A 40 -26.69 -0.11 -2.70
CA GLU A 40 -25.87 1.05 -3.06
C GLU A 40 -24.41 0.83 -2.65
N CYS A 41 -23.48 1.17 -3.55
CA CYS A 41 -22.06 1.13 -3.22
C CYS A 41 -21.67 2.35 -2.38
N ASN A 42 -21.41 2.12 -1.11
CA ASN A 42 -20.96 3.14 -0.18
C ASN A 42 -19.43 3.16 -0.07
N SER A 43 -18.88 4.33 0.26
CA SER A 43 -17.45 4.47 0.54
C SER A 43 -17.23 5.38 1.73
N PHE A 44 -16.30 4.98 2.60
CA PHE A 44 -15.96 5.72 3.81
C PHE A 44 -14.47 6.03 3.81
N SER A 45 -14.13 7.28 4.14
CA SER A 45 -12.73 7.67 4.29
C SER A 45 -12.18 7.20 5.63
N VAL A 46 -10.99 6.61 5.62
CA VAL A 46 -10.27 6.29 6.85
C VAL A 46 -9.57 7.56 7.35
N ASN A 47 -9.71 7.84 8.64
CA ASN A 47 -9.05 9.00 9.25
C ASN A 47 -7.52 8.85 9.15
N ILE A 48 -6.83 9.94 8.79
CA ILE A 48 -5.38 9.98 8.67
C ILE A 48 -4.63 9.71 9.99
N SER A 49 -5.30 9.82 11.14
CA SER A 49 -4.74 9.40 12.43
C SER A 49 -4.63 7.88 12.58
N LEU A 50 -5.41 7.12 11.81
CA LEU A 50 -5.48 5.66 11.87
C LEU A 50 -4.65 4.98 10.77
N ALA A 51 -4.60 5.58 9.57
CA ALA A 51 -3.93 4.99 8.43
C ALA A 51 -3.30 6.04 7.52
N HIS A 52 -2.17 5.66 6.92
CA HIS A 52 -1.47 6.45 5.92
C HIS A 52 -1.24 5.61 4.66
N LEU A 53 -1.42 6.23 3.49
CA LEU A 53 -1.03 5.63 2.24
C LEU A 53 0.47 5.82 2.01
N GLN A 54 1.19 4.73 1.74
CA GLN A 54 2.59 4.78 1.36
C GLN A 54 2.74 5.14 -0.12
N HIS A 55 3.74 5.95 -0.46
CA HIS A 55 4.01 6.31 -1.84
C HIS A 55 4.67 5.15 -2.60
N TYR A 56 4.32 4.97 -3.87
CA TYR A 56 4.94 3.95 -4.72
C TYR A 56 6.40 4.31 -5.04
N ARG A 57 7.22 3.29 -5.35
CA ARG A 57 8.65 3.49 -5.67
C ARG A 57 8.89 4.30 -6.95
N ARG A 58 7.96 4.22 -7.89
CA ARG A 58 8.10 4.80 -9.22
C ARG A 58 7.91 6.30 -9.11
N ASP A 59 8.61 7.05 -9.97
CA ASP A 59 8.40 8.49 -10.10
C ASP A 59 6.93 8.81 -10.44
N CYS A 60 6.54 10.08 -10.34
CA CYS A 60 5.16 10.50 -10.49
C CYS A 60 4.53 9.99 -11.80
N VAL A 61 3.29 9.53 -11.68
CA VAL A 61 2.47 9.16 -12.83
C VAL A 61 2.08 10.42 -13.61
N ASP A 62 1.87 10.29 -14.93
CA ASP A 62 1.58 11.42 -15.81
C ASP A 62 0.40 12.27 -15.31
N ALA A 63 -0.64 11.60 -14.80
CA ALA A 63 -1.84 12.26 -14.28
C ALA A 63 -1.63 12.99 -12.92
N LEU A 64 -0.42 12.98 -12.36
CA LEU A 64 -0.02 13.77 -11.18
C LEU A 64 1.18 14.68 -11.47
N LYS A 65 1.58 14.85 -12.73
CA LYS A 65 2.81 15.55 -13.10
C LYS A 65 2.90 16.98 -12.55
N GLU A 66 1.78 17.72 -12.56
CA GLU A 66 1.73 19.11 -12.08
C GLU A 66 1.94 19.24 -10.57
N ALA A 67 1.47 18.27 -9.78
CA ALA A 67 1.61 18.25 -8.32
C ALA A 67 2.81 17.42 -7.84
N CYS A 68 3.59 16.86 -8.78
CA CYS A 68 4.61 15.87 -8.50
C CYS A 68 5.69 16.39 -7.53
N ASP A 69 6.18 17.60 -7.78
CA ASP A 69 7.24 18.20 -6.95
C ASP A 69 6.77 18.39 -5.51
N THR A 70 5.50 18.75 -5.31
CA THR A 70 4.91 18.85 -3.97
C THR A 70 4.98 17.50 -3.26
N PHE A 71 4.62 16.41 -3.94
CA PHE A 71 4.60 15.09 -3.33
C PHE A 71 6.01 14.52 -3.08
N LYS A 72 6.98 14.81 -3.95
CA LYS A 72 8.37 14.33 -3.82
C LYS A 72 9.15 15.11 -2.76
N ASN A 73 8.92 16.41 -2.68
CA ASN A 73 9.68 17.28 -1.78
C ASN A 73 9.11 17.31 -0.35
N HIS A 74 7.82 16.99 -0.17
CA HIS A 74 7.20 16.92 1.15
C HIS A 74 6.95 15.48 1.55
N THR A 75 7.97 14.86 2.14
CA THR A 75 7.86 13.48 2.64
C THR A 75 8.08 13.41 4.15
N THR A 76 7.38 12.48 4.78
CA THR A 76 7.53 12.12 6.18
C THR A 76 8.08 10.70 6.25
N ARG A 77 9.13 10.50 7.06
CA ARG A 77 9.66 9.17 7.32
C ARG A 77 8.73 8.41 8.26
N ASP A 78 8.24 7.26 7.81
CA ASP A 78 7.33 6.36 8.53
C ASP A 78 7.89 4.94 8.53
N THR A 79 8.39 4.50 9.68
CA THR A 79 8.97 3.16 9.85
C THR A 79 7.97 2.16 10.42
N SER A 80 6.68 2.47 10.47
CA SER A 80 5.64 1.60 11.04
C SER A 80 5.63 0.21 10.40
N ILE A 81 5.97 0.12 9.11
CA ILE A 81 6.06 -1.16 8.39
C ILE A 81 7.16 -2.09 8.95
N TRP A 82 8.20 -1.54 9.60
CA TRP A 82 9.30 -2.33 10.17
C TRP A 82 8.91 -3.15 11.39
N ARG A 83 7.76 -2.88 12.01
CA ARG A 83 7.23 -3.76 13.08
C ARG A 83 7.04 -5.21 12.63
N PHE A 84 6.92 -5.43 11.31
CA PHE A 84 6.79 -6.75 10.71
C PHE A 84 8.09 -7.31 10.12
N LYS A 85 9.20 -6.54 10.15
CA LYS A 85 10.44 -6.86 9.42
C LYS A 85 10.98 -8.23 9.80
N ASP A 86 11.26 -8.44 11.09
CA ASP A 86 11.97 -9.65 11.52
C ASP A 86 11.11 -10.90 11.37
N VAL A 87 9.81 -10.79 11.68
CA VAL A 87 8.85 -11.88 11.50
C VAL A 87 8.72 -12.25 10.02
N LEU A 88 8.65 -11.25 9.12
CA LEU A 88 8.55 -11.47 7.69
C LEU A 88 9.81 -12.15 7.14
N ILE A 89 11.00 -11.61 7.44
CA ILE A 89 12.29 -12.16 6.97
C ILE A 89 12.42 -13.61 7.43
N ARG A 90 12.20 -13.89 8.71
CA ARG A 90 12.30 -15.25 9.25
C ARG A 90 11.34 -16.23 8.57
N LYS A 91 10.08 -15.84 8.37
CA LYS A 91 9.08 -16.70 7.72
C LYS A 91 9.38 -16.93 6.24
N VAL A 92 9.78 -15.88 5.52
CA VAL A 92 10.12 -15.97 4.09
C VAL A 92 11.37 -16.84 3.90
N ASN A 93 12.43 -16.61 4.66
CA ASN A 93 13.67 -17.40 4.56
C ASN A 93 13.41 -18.89 4.85
N LYS A 94 12.59 -19.21 5.86
CA LYS A 94 12.20 -20.59 6.15
C LYS A 94 11.56 -21.28 4.93
N ILE A 95 10.65 -20.59 4.24
CA ILE A 95 9.97 -21.14 3.07
C ILE A 95 10.92 -21.23 1.88
N LEU A 96 11.74 -20.21 1.64
CA LEU A 96 12.71 -20.22 0.54
C LEU A 96 13.74 -21.35 0.71
N PHE A 97 14.19 -21.61 1.93
CA PHE A 97 15.03 -22.77 2.25
C PHE A 97 14.31 -24.09 1.95
N HIS A 98 13.07 -24.26 2.44
CA HIS A 98 12.27 -25.46 2.18
C HIS A 98 12.00 -25.70 0.69
N LEU A 99 11.91 -24.63 -0.10
CA LEU A 99 11.72 -24.69 -1.56
C LEU A 99 13.05 -24.79 -2.33
N ASN A 100 14.18 -24.95 -1.65
CA ASN A 100 15.53 -25.03 -2.23
C ASN A 100 15.95 -23.80 -3.06
N PHE A 101 15.43 -22.62 -2.72
CA PHE A 101 15.89 -21.35 -3.31
C PHE A 101 17.15 -20.79 -2.64
N TYR A 102 17.48 -21.26 -1.42
CA TYR A 102 18.70 -20.91 -0.69
C TYR A 102 19.52 -22.17 -0.38
N GLN A 103 20.84 -22.03 -0.38
CA GLN A 103 21.76 -23.04 0.12
C GLN A 103 22.14 -22.74 1.58
N GLU A 104 22.65 -23.74 2.31
CA GLU A 104 23.12 -23.55 3.70
C GLU A 104 24.21 -22.48 3.83
N THR A 105 24.91 -22.16 2.73
CA THR A 105 25.97 -21.14 2.68
C THR A 105 25.46 -19.69 2.55
N ASP A 106 24.16 -19.48 2.35
CA ASP A 106 23.56 -18.16 2.11
C ASP A 106 23.09 -17.43 3.39
N LEU A 107 23.42 -17.98 4.57
CA LEU A 107 23.09 -17.45 5.90
C LEU A 107 24.33 -16.94 6.64
#